data_AF-A0A1F7ZMZ2-F1
#
_entry.id   AF-A0A1F7ZMZ2-F1
#
_cell.length_a   1.000
_cell.length_b   1.000
_cell.length_c   1.000
_cell.angle_alpha   90.00
_cell.angle_beta   90.00
_cell.angle_gamma   90.00
#
_symmetry.space_group_name_H-M   'P 1'
#
loop_
_entity.id
_entity.type
_entity.pdbx_description
1 polymer ?
#
loop_
_entity_poly.entity_id
_entity_poly.type
_entity_poly.pdbx_seq_one_letter_code
_entity_poly.pdbx_strand_id
1 'polypeptide(L)'
;MLFDENPGTLIHHTIGNFNIQPDKQAVTRINDSLSTLQQSRELRMREAESSLRKLSRHLHSMNAQHEEAIAAHDSSKHAADMVELDTKKFRIAKAATELEIESERLESELEMLKERLADLEAQGLEGDEATRRERELDDATILRLKIYRSLGIDIEADGAGIFNKAVIRNSRKGDVHVVNIDPKFSRFFYSNYFWSTMQG
;
A
#
# COMPACT_ATOMS: atom_id res chain seq x y z
N MET A 1 61.88 56.15 104.95
CA MET A 1 62.15 55.63 103.60
C MET A 1 60.86 55.64 102.80
N LEU A 2 60.60 56.71 102.02
CA LEU A 2 59.57 56.69 100.96
C LEU A 2 59.65 57.87 99.95
N PHE A 3 60.72 58.69 99.94
CA PHE A 3 60.84 59.83 99.00
C PHE A 3 62.30 60.13 98.65
N ASP A 4 63.04 59.15 98.10
CA ASP A 4 64.44 59.32 97.69
C ASP A 4 64.64 59.54 96.18
N GLU A 5 63.58 59.51 95.37
CA GLU A 5 63.68 59.82 93.94
C GLU A 5 63.15 61.23 93.66
N ASN A 6 63.99 62.04 93.00
CA ASN A 6 63.60 63.37 92.55
C ASN A 6 62.42 63.24 91.57
N PRO A 7 61.28 63.92 91.82
CA PRO A 7 60.08 63.79 90.98
C PRO A 7 60.33 64.19 89.51
N GLY A 8 61.33 65.04 89.25
CA GLY A 8 61.77 65.38 87.90
C GLY A 8 62.32 64.17 87.13
N THR A 9 63.05 63.28 87.80
CA THR A 9 63.62 62.06 87.19
C THR A 9 62.52 61.07 86.79
N LEU A 10 61.50 60.90 87.64
CA LEU A 10 60.35 60.05 87.33
C LEU A 10 59.56 60.58 86.13
N ILE A 11 59.34 61.90 86.04
CA ILE A 11 58.69 62.54 84.90
C ILE A 11 59.51 62.38 83.61
N HIS A 12 60.84 62.50 83.68
CA HIS A 12 61.69 62.29 82.50
C HIS A 12 61.70 60.83 82.06
N HIS A 13 61.69 59.88 83.02
CA HIS A 13 61.61 58.45 82.72
C HIS A 13 60.25 58.06 82.12
N THR A 14 59.14 58.64 82.61
CA THR A 14 57.82 58.40 82.00
C THR A 14 57.71 59.00 80.61
N ILE A 15 58.25 60.19 80.36
CA ILE A 15 58.28 60.80 79.02
C ILE A 15 59.16 59.98 78.07
N GLY A 16 60.34 59.53 78.51
CA GLY A 16 61.26 58.74 77.70
C GLY A 16 60.72 57.35 77.34
N ASN A 17 59.96 56.73 78.25
CA ASN A 17 59.32 55.43 78.02
C ASN A 17 57.96 55.53 77.30
N PHE A 18 57.38 56.71 77.18
CA PHE A 18 56.13 56.92 76.45
C PHE A 18 56.38 56.97 74.95
N ASN A 19 56.55 55.79 74.34
CA ASN A 19 56.84 55.67 72.93
C ASN A 19 55.56 55.69 72.08
N ILE A 20 55.30 56.80 71.41
CA ILE A 20 54.10 57.01 70.57
C ILE A 20 54.22 56.34 69.19
N GLN A 21 55.45 56.04 68.73
CA GLN A 21 55.67 55.55 67.37
C GLN A 21 55.07 54.15 67.12
N PRO A 22 55.23 53.14 68.01
CA PRO A 22 54.60 51.84 67.85
C PRO A 22 53.08 51.91 67.74
N ASP A 23 52.44 52.77 68.53
CA ASP A 23 50.99 52.95 68.52
C ASP A 23 50.51 53.60 67.22
N LYS A 24 51.23 54.62 66.75
CA LYS A 24 50.95 55.24 65.44
C LYS A 24 51.10 54.24 64.29
N GLN A 25 52.12 53.38 64.35
CA GLN A 25 52.30 52.29 63.38
C GLN A 25 51.21 51.23 63.50
N ALA A 26 50.76 50.90 64.70
CA ALA A 26 49.64 49.97 64.91
C ALA A 26 48.34 50.52 64.31
N VAL A 27 48.02 51.80 64.54
CA VAL A 27 46.85 52.47 63.94
C VAL A 27 46.93 52.47 62.41
N THR A 28 48.11 52.74 61.85
CA THR A 28 48.32 52.70 60.38
C THR A 28 48.05 51.30 59.83
N ARG A 29 48.62 50.26 60.46
CA ARG A 29 48.38 48.85 60.08
C ARG A 29 46.91 48.44 60.19
N ILE A 30 46.21 48.91 61.22
CA ILE A 30 44.77 48.65 61.40
C ILE A 30 43.99 49.28 60.24
N ASN A 31 44.32 50.52 59.86
CA ASN A 31 43.65 51.21 58.77
C ASN A 31 43.89 50.51 57.42
N ASP A 32 45.11 50.04 57.16
CA ASP A 32 45.43 49.26 55.96
C ASP A 32 44.71 47.91 55.93
N SER A 33 44.59 47.26 57.09
CA SER A 33 43.82 46.03 57.23
C SER A 33 42.32 46.26 56.99
N LEU A 34 41.79 47.38 57.49
CA LEU A 34 40.39 47.76 57.32
C LEU A 34 40.07 48.11 55.87
N SER A 35 40.97 48.83 55.18
CA SER A 35 40.80 49.16 53.76
C SER A 35 40.85 47.91 52.88
N THR A 36 41.79 46.99 53.15
CA THR A 36 41.88 45.70 52.45
C THR A 36 40.64 44.85 52.70
N LEU A 37 40.15 44.82 53.95
CA LEU A 37 38.92 44.10 54.30
C LEU A 37 37.71 44.68 53.55
N GLN A 38 37.60 46.01 53.49
CA GLN A 38 36.51 46.68 52.79
C GLN A 38 36.52 46.36 51.29
N GLN A 39 37.69 46.42 50.64
CA GLN A 39 37.84 46.04 49.23
C GLN A 39 37.44 44.58 48.99
N SER A 40 37.83 43.67 49.88
CA SER A 40 37.46 42.25 49.78
C SER A 40 35.94 42.04 49.92
N ARG A 41 35.29 42.80 50.81
CA ARG A 41 33.83 42.76 51.02
C ARG A 41 33.08 43.30 49.82
N GLU A 42 33.52 44.41 49.25
CA GLU A 42 32.92 45.00 48.05
C GLU A 42 33.06 44.07 46.84
N LEU A 43 34.18 43.36 46.70
CA LEU A 43 34.34 42.36 45.65
C LEU A 43 33.35 41.19 45.83
N ARG A 44 33.28 40.62 47.04
CA ARG A 44 32.35 39.52 47.34
C ARG A 44 30.88 39.92 47.17
N MET A 45 30.52 41.13 47.59
CA MET A 45 29.16 41.65 47.38
C MET A 45 28.83 41.78 45.90
N ARG A 46 29.74 42.34 45.09
CA ARG A 46 29.53 42.45 43.64
C ARG A 46 29.40 41.08 42.97
N GLU A 47 30.22 40.11 43.38
CA GLU A 47 30.15 38.75 42.85
C GLU A 47 28.81 38.09 43.18
N ALA A 48 28.38 38.16 44.45
CA ALA A 48 27.10 37.64 44.92
C ALA A 48 25.90 38.33 44.25
N GLU A 49 25.96 39.65 44.05
CA GLU A 49 24.91 40.37 43.33
C GLU A 49 24.85 39.93 41.86
N SER A 50 26.01 39.71 41.22
CA SER A 50 26.06 39.23 39.84
C SER A 50 25.48 37.83 39.70
N SER A 51 25.75 36.93 40.66
CA SER A 51 25.23 35.56 40.64
C SER A 51 23.73 35.54 40.91
N LEU A 52 23.25 36.36 41.85
CA LEU A 52 21.82 36.50 42.14
C LEU A 52 21.07 37.07 40.93
N ARG A 53 21.61 38.08 40.24
CA ARG A 53 21.03 38.62 38.99
C ARG A 53 21.00 37.60 37.86
N LYS A 54 21.98 36.70 37.76
CA LYS A 54 21.99 35.61 36.77
C LYS A 54 20.94 34.56 37.11
N LEU A 55 20.89 34.13 38.37
CA LEU A 55 19.93 33.13 38.84
C LEU A 55 18.49 33.63 38.73
N SER A 56 18.23 34.89 39.07
CA SER A 56 16.92 35.53 38.92
C SER A 56 16.45 35.55 37.45
N ARG A 57 17.34 35.88 36.50
CA ARG A 57 17.04 35.79 35.07
C ARG A 57 16.75 34.35 34.63
N HIS A 58 17.52 33.39 35.10
CA HIS A 58 17.32 31.98 34.77
C HIS A 58 15.98 31.46 35.32
N LEU A 59 15.66 31.78 36.56
CA LEU A 59 14.38 31.44 37.19
C LEU A 59 13.22 32.04 36.39
N HIS A 60 13.30 33.31 36.01
CA HIS A 60 12.26 33.94 35.21
C HIS A 60 12.06 33.25 33.85
N SER A 61 13.16 32.90 33.16
CA SER A 61 13.10 32.14 31.91
C SER A 61 12.46 30.76 32.10
N MET A 62 12.83 30.03 33.16
CA MET A 62 12.28 28.70 33.44
C MET A 62 10.80 28.77 33.82
N ASN A 63 10.38 29.78 34.58
CA ASN A 63 8.97 29.99 34.91
C ASN A 63 8.16 30.33 33.66
N ALA A 64 8.67 31.20 32.78
CA ALA A 64 7.98 31.52 31.52
C ALA A 64 7.83 30.27 30.63
N GLN A 65 8.88 29.44 30.51
CA GLN A 65 8.81 28.17 29.80
C GLN A 65 7.82 27.20 30.44
N HIS A 66 7.76 27.17 31.77
CA HIS A 66 6.82 26.31 32.49
C HIS A 66 5.37 26.75 32.29
N GLU A 67 5.09 28.05 32.38
CA GLU A 67 3.77 28.62 32.10
C GLU A 67 3.35 28.38 30.64
N GLU A 68 4.27 28.54 29.69
CA GLU A 68 4.03 28.21 28.28
C GLU A 68 3.73 26.73 28.09
N ALA A 69 4.50 25.84 28.73
CA ALA A 69 4.28 24.39 28.66
C ALA A 69 2.93 23.99 29.27
N ILE A 70 2.54 24.59 30.40
CA ILE A 70 1.21 24.37 31.01
C ILE A 70 0.10 24.89 30.09
N ALA A 71 0.26 26.09 29.52
CA ALA A 71 -0.72 26.68 28.63
C ALA A 71 -0.87 25.89 27.32
N ALA A 72 0.22 25.35 26.78
CA ALA A 72 0.21 24.48 25.62
C ALA A 72 -0.38 23.09 25.93
N HIS A 73 -0.16 22.58 27.15
CA HIS A 73 -0.58 21.24 27.55
C HIS A 73 -1.91 21.27 28.32
N ASP A 74 -3.01 21.48 27.60
CA ASP A 74 -4.35 21.16 28.08
C ASP A 74 -4.55 19.64 28.02
N SER A 75 -4.25 18.94 29.12
CA SER A 75 -4.30 17.47 29.18
C SER A 75 -5.69 16.91 28.82
N SER A 76 -6.75 17.67 29.07
CA SER A 76 -8.11 17.29 28.72
C SER A 76 -8.34 17.36 27.21
N LYS A 77 -7.84 18.39 26.53
CA LYS A 77 -7.90 18.47 25.06
C LYS A 77 -7.05 17.40 24.42
N HIS A 78 -5.83 17.18 24.92
CA HIS A 78 -4.98 16.13 24.38
C HIS A 78 -5.61 14.73 24.52
N ALA A 79 -6.22 14.43 25.68
CA ALA A 79 -6.94 13.17 25.87
C ALA A 79 -8.16 13.05 24.93
N ALA A 80 -8.90 14.13 24.71
CA ALA A 80 -10.01 14.14 23.76
C ALA A 80 -9.53 13.90 22.31
N ASP A 81 -8.45 14.55 21.89
CA ASP A 81 -7.83 14.38 20.57
C ASP A 81 -7.34 12.94 20.36
N MET A 82 -6.73 12.34 21.40
CA MET A 82 -6.31 10.93 21.36
C MET A 82 -7.49 9.99 21.14
N VAL A 83 -8.60 10.19 21.88
CA VAL A 83 -9.81 9.37 21.70
C VAL A 83 -10.41 9.56 20.32
N GLU A 84 -10.45 10.79 19.80
CA GLU A 84 -10.93 11.06 18.45
C GLU A 84 -10.07 10.35 17.40
N LEU A 85 -8.74 10.43 17.53
CA LEU A 85 -7.80 9.73 16.64
C LEU A 85 -7.95 8.21 16.71
N ASP A 86 -8.15 7.64 17.89
CA ASP A 86 -8.41 6.21 18.04
C ASP A 86 -9.72 5.79 17.36
N THR A 87 -10.77 6.61 17.48
CA THR A 87 -12.03 6.32 16.76
C THR A 87 -11.84 6.41 15.24
N LYS A 88 -11.05 7.37 14.74
CA LYS A 88 -10.73 7.50 13.30
C LYS A 88 -9.91 6.30 12.84
N LYS A 89 -8.90 5.89 13.61
CA LYS A 89 -8.09 4.70 13.34
C LYS A 89 -8.95 3.45 13.22
N PHE A 90 -9.89 3.25 14.14
CA PHE A 90 -10.81 2.12 14.09
C PHE A 90 -11.73 2.16 12.86
N ARG A 91 -12.28 3.33 12.51
CA ARG A 91 -13.10 3.49 11.30
C ARG A 91 -12.32 3.20 10.02
N ILE A 92 -11.09 3.71 9.92
CA ILE A 92 -10.22 3.49 8.75
C ILE A 92 -9.86 2.01 8.64
N ALA A 93 -9.48 1.37 9.74
CA ALA A 93 -9.19 -0.07 9.75
C ALA A 93 -10.40 -0.89 9.30
N LYS A 94 -11.60 -0.58 9.80
CA LYS A 94 -12.83 -1.25 9.36
C LYS A 94 -13.10 -1.05 7.87
N ALA A 95 -12.98 0.18 7.36
CA ALA A 95 -13.18 0.47 5.94
C ALA A 95 -12.15 -0.24 5.05
N ALA A 96 -10.88 -0.34 5.50
CA ALA A 96 -9.85 -1.08 4.80
C ALA A 96 -10.21 -2.57 4.72
N THR A 97 -10.64 -3.19 5.82
CA THR A 97 -11.07 -4.59 5.82
C THR A 97 -12.30 -4.82 4.92
N GLU A 98 -13.28 -3.91 4.91
CA GLU A 98 -14.42 -4.00 4.01
C GLU A 98 -14.00 -3.92 2.53
N LEU A 99 -13.04 -3.05 2.20
CA LEU A 99 -12.48 -2.95 0.85
C LEU A 99 -11.64 -4.17 0.46
N GLU A 100 -10.90 -4.75 1.39
CA GLU A 100 -10.15 -6.00 1.17
C GLU A 100 -11.09 -7.15 0.83
N ILE A 101 -12.17 -7.33 1.59
CA ILE A 101 -13.19 -8.36 1.34
C ILE A 101 -13.84 -8.16 -0.04
N GLU A 102 -14.17 -6.94 -0.41
CA GLU A 102 -14.77 -6.65 -1.72
C GLU A 102 -13.76 -6.86 -2.86
N SER A 103 -12.48 -6.55 -2.65
CA SER A 103 -11.42 -6.85 -3.61
C SER A 103 -11.27 -8.35 -3.85
N GLU A 104 -11.22 -9.15 -2.79
CA GLU A 104 -11.16 -10.61 -2.90
C GLU A 104 -12.40 -11.17 -3.63
N ARG A 105 -13.59 -10.62 -3.34
CA ARG A 105 -14.83 -11.00 -4.03
C ARG A 105 -14.75 -10.70 -5.53
N LEU A 106 -14.37 -9.48 -5.90
CA LEU A 106 -14.24 -9.07 -7.30
C LEU A 106 -13.14 -9.85 -8.03
N GLU A 107 -12.02 -10.14 -7.39
CA GLU A 107 -10.96 -10.99 -7.95
C GLU A 107 -11.46 -12.40 -8.24
N SER A 108 -12.27 -12.98 -7.34
CA SER A 108 -12.89 -14.29 -7.56
C SER A 108 -13.86 -14.29 -8.75
N GLU A 109 -14.66 -13.23 -8.91
CA GLU A 109 -15.57 -13.07 -10.05
C GLU A 109 -14.79 -12.90 -11.36
N LEU A 110 -13.70 -12.14 -11.33
CA LEU A 110 -12.85 -11.91 -12.48
C LEU A 110 -12.20 -13.23 -12.93
N GLU A 111 -11.75 -14.06 -11.99
CA GLU A 111 -11.15 -15.36 -12.31
C GLU A 111 -12.17 -16.32 -12.92
N MET A 112 -13.38 -16.40 -12.35
CA MET A 112 -14.47 -17.19 -12.96
C MET A 112 -14.83 -16.71 -14.37
N LEU A 113 -14.86 -15.40 -14.60
CA LEU A 113 -15.14 -14.84 -15.92
C LEU A 113 -14.01 -15.12 -16.92
N LYS A 114 -12.76 -15.08 -16.47
CA LYS A 114 -11.60 -15.46 -17.30
C LYS A 114 -11.64 -16.93 -17.67
N GLU A 115 -11.95 -17.82 -16.73
CA GLU A 115 -12.10 -19.26 -17.00
C GLU A 115 -13.21 -19.48 -18.02
N ARG A 116 -14.37 -18.86 -17.83
CA ARG A 116 -15.49 -18.97 -18.76
C ARG A 116 -15.18 -18.41 -20.15
N LEU A 117 -14.42 -17.32 -20.21
CA LEU A 117 -13.95 -16.74 -21.47
C LEU A 117 -12.96 -17.68 -22.15
N ALA A 118 -12.03 -18.29 -21.41
CA ALA A 118 -11.11 -19.29 -21.94
C ALA A 118 -11.85 -20.53 -22.47
N ASP A 119 -12.88 -20.99 -21.78
CA ASP A 119 -13.74 -22.08 -22.24
C ASP A 119 -14.46 -21.72 -23.55
N LEU A 120 -15.00 -20.50 -23.65
CA LEU A 120 -15.65 -19.99 -24.87
C LEU A 120 -14.68 -19.81 -26.03
N GLU A 121 -13.48 -19.30 -25.76
CA GLU A 121 -12.41 -19.17 -26.76
C GLU A 121 -11.94 -20.55 -27.25
N ALA A 122 -11.85 -21.54 -26.34
CA ALA A 122 -11.54 -22.92 -26.70
C ALA A 122 -12.64 -23.59 -27.52
N GLN A 123 -13.91 -23.28 -27.25
CA GLN A 123 -15.05 -23.74 -28.06
C GLN A 123 -15.08 -23.12 -29.47
N GLY A 124 -14.49 -21.94 -29.65
CA GLY A 124 -14.35 -21.29 -30.96
C GLY A 124 -15.68 -20.93 -31.64
N LEU A 125 -15.61 -20.45 -32.90
CA LEU A 125 -16.77 -20.06 -33.70
C LEU A 125 -17.63 -21.25 -34.19
N GLU A 126 -17.09 -22.46 -34.16
CA GLU A 126 -17.77 -23.67 -34.63
C GLU A 126 -18.73 -24.26 -33.59
N GLY A 127 -18.69 -23.77 -32.35
CA GLY A 127 -19.46 -24.33 -31.23
C GLY A 127 -18.82 -25.61 -30.69
N ASP A 128 -19.46 -26.20 -29.68
CA ASP A 128 -18.99 -27.38 -28.96
C ASP A 128 -18.48 -28.50 -29.90
N GLU A 129 -17.48 -29.25 -29.43
CA GLU A 129 -16.79 -30.33 -30.16
C GLU A 129 -17.78 -31.35 -30.77
N ALA A 130 -18.89 -31.59 -30.08
CA ALA A 130 -19.98 -32.43 -30.56
C ALA A 130 -20.71 -31.82 -31.77
N THR A 131 -20.97 -30.51 -31.75
CA THR A 131 -21.66 -29.78 -32.83
C THR A 131 -20.76 -29.68 -34.07
N ARG A 132 -19.45 -29.52 -33.86
CA ARG A 132 -18.46 -29.55 -34.95
C ARG A 132 -18.40 -30.90 -35.64
N ARG A 133 -18.34 -32.00 -34.88
CA ARG A 133 -18.36 -33.37 -35.43
C ARG A 133 -19.63 -33.68 -36.21
N GLU A 134 -20.79 -33.21 -35.75
CA GLU A 134 -22.06 -33.40 -36.45
C GLU A 134 -22.07 -32.67 -37.80
N ARG A 135 -21.57 -31.43 -37.86
CA ARG A 135 -21.44 -30.69 -39.13
C ARG A 135 -20.44 -31.31 -40.10
N GLU A 136 -19.29 -31.79 -39.61
CA GLU A 136 -18.29 -32.46 -40.46
C GLU A 136 -18.84 -33.77 -41.07
N LEU A 137 -19.67 -34.51 -40.32
CA LEU A 137 -20.37 -35.69 -40.83
C LEU A 137 -21.42 -35.33 -41.88
N ASP A 138 -22.21 -34.29 -41.62
CA ASP A 138 -23.21 -33.80 -42.57
C ASP A 138 -22.57 -33.30 -43.86
N ASP A 139 -21.47 -32.53 -43.78
CA ASP A 139 -20.73 -32.07 -44.95
C ASP A 139 -20.16 -33.23 -45.78
N ALA A 140 -19.65 -34.29 -45.13
CA ALA A 140 -19.16 -35.47 -45.83
C ALA A 140 -20.30 -36.20 -46.59
N THR A 141 -21.50 -36.27 -46.01
CA THR A 141 -22.66 -36.87 -46.69
C THR A 141 -23.17 -36.00 -47.83
N ILE A 142 -23.24 -34.68 -47.63
CA ILE A 142 -23.61 -33.71 -48.66
C ILE A 142 -22.64 -33.77 -49.83
N LEU A 143 -21.34 -33.86 -49.56
CA LEU A 143 -20.31 -33.92 -50.60
C LEU A 143 -20.38 -35.24 -51.38
N ARG A 144 -20.63 -36.38 -50.72
CA ARG A 144 -20.90 -37.66 -51.38
C ARG A 144 -22.16 -37.59 -52.26
N LEU A 145 -23.25 -36.99 -51.77
CA LEU A 145 -24.48 -36.80 -52.54
C LEU A 145 -24.24 -35.89 -53.76
N LYS A 146 -23.44 -34.83 -53.61
CA LYS A 146 -23.05 -33.94 -54.72
C LYS A 146 -22.22 -34.67 -55.78
N ILE A 147 -21.31 -35.56 -55.36
CA ILE A 147 -20.55 -36.42 -56.28
C ILE A 147 -21.50 -37.35 -57.04
N TYR A 148 -22.42 -38.04 -56.36
CA TYR A 148 -23.39 -38.93 -57.03
C TYR A 148 -24.30 -38.19 -58.00
N ARG A 149 -24.72 -36.96 -57.65
CA ARG A 149 -25.48 -36.10 -58.56
C ARG A 149 -24.66 -35.64 -59.77
N SER A 150 -23.38 -35.32 -59.57
CA SER A 150 -22.45 -34.96 -60.65
C SER A 150 -22.14 -36.11 -61.60
N LEU A 151 -22.20 -37.36 -61.09
CA LEU A 151 -22.13 -38.59 -61.89
C LEU A 151 -23.40 -38.83 -62.71
N GLY A 152 -24.42 -37.97 -62.58
CA GLY A 152 -25.65 -38.03 -63.37
C GLY A 152 -26.74 -38.89 -62.75
N ILE A 153 -26.59 -39.34 -61.50
CA ILE A 153 -27.64 -40.07 -60.77
C ILE A 153 -28.47 -39.05 -59.99
N ASP A 154 -29.71 -38.83 -60.42
CA ASP A 154 -30.72 -38.11 -59.65
C ASP A 154 -31.71 -39.11 -59.05
N ILE A 155 -32.24 -38.83 -57.87
CA ILE A 155 -33.20 -39.70 -57.21
C ILE A 155 -34.47 -38.87 -57.00
N GLU A 156 -35.59 -39.34 -57.52
CA GLU A 156 -36.89 -38.70 -57.34
C GLU A 156 -37.64 -39.37 -56.19
N ALA A 157 -38.14 -38.55 -55.26
CA ALA A 157 -39.10 -39.00 -54.27
C ALA A 157 -40.48 -39.12 -54.92
N ASP A 158 -41.19 -40.21 -54.63
CA ASP A 158 -42.62 -40.31 -54.92
C ASP A 158 -43.40 -39.35 -54.00
N GLY A 159 -44.67 -39.03 -54.33
CA GLY A 159 -45.50 -38.08 -53.58
C GLY A 159 -45.72 -38.43 -52.09
N ALA A 160 -45.35 -39.65 -51.67
CA ALA A 160 -45.33 -40.11 -50.28
C ALA A 160 -43.95 -40.01 -49.58
N GLY A 161 -42.94 -39.40 -50.21
CA GLY A 161 -41.60 -39.21 -49.66
C GLY A 161 -40.68 -40.44 -49.75
N ILE A 162 -41.09 -41.48 -50.49
CA ILE A 162 -40.32 -42.72 -50.65
C ILE A 162 -39.49 -42.63 -51.93
N PHE A 163 -38.18 -42.84 -51.83
CA PHE A 163 -37.22 -42.75 -52.94
C PHE A 163 -37.14 -44.05 -53.76
N ASN A 164 -38.15 -44.32 -54.59
CA ASN A 164 -38.22 -45.55 -55.39
C ASN A 164 -37.84 -45.36 -56.87
N LYS A 165 -37.45 -44.15 -57.29
CA LYS A 165 -37.11 -43.87 -58.69
C LYS A 165 -35.74 -43.19 -58.78
N ALA A 166 -34.85 -43.77 -59.57
CA ALA A 166 -33.55 -43.19 -59.91
C ALA A 166 -33.51 -42.83 -61.40
N VAL A 167 -33.04 -41.64 -61.71
CA VAL A 167 -32.87 -41.11 -63.06
C VAL A 167 -31.38 -40.99 -63.34
N ILE A 168 -30.88 -41.73 -64.32
CA ILE A 168 -29.46 -41.75 -64.69
C ILE A 168 -29.32 -41.03 -66.02
N ARG A 169 -28.57 -39.93 -66.01
CA ARG A 169 -28.30 -39.08 -67.18
C ARG A 169 -26.88 -39.31 -67.65
N ASN A 170 -26.70 -39.95 -68.80
CA ASN A 170 -25.40 -40.11 -69.41
C ASN A 170 -25.08 -38.88 -70.27
N SER A 171 -24.27 -37.96 -69.72
CA SER A 171 -23.93 -36.70 -70.39
C SER A 171 -23.12 -36.87 -71.69
N ARG A 172 -22.53 -38.04 -71.95
CA ARG A 172 -21.74 -38.31 -73.16
C ARG A 172 -22.59 -38.75 -74.35
N LYS A 173 -23.68 -39.49 -74.10
CA LYS A 173 -24.61 -39.95 -75.15
C LYS A 173 -25.89 -39.13 -75.27
N GLY A 174 -26.25 -38.37 -74.23
CA GLY A 174 -27.52 -37.63 -74.18
C GLY A 174 -28.72 -38.49 -73.78
N ASP A 175 -28.50 -39.74 -73.38
CA ASP A 175 -29.56 -40.67 -72.98
C ASP A 175 -29.93 -40.53 -71.49
N VAL A 176 -31.23 -40.67 -71.20
CA VAL A 176 -31.80 -40.62 -69.85
C VAL A 176 -32.49 -41.94 -69.54
N HIS A 177 -32.00 -42.66 -68.54
CA HIS A 177 -32.59 -43.90 -68.07
C HIS A 177 -33.33 -43.67 -66.75
N VAL A 178 -34.65 -43.88 -66.77
CA VAL A 178 -35.48 -43.86 -65.56
C VAL A 178 -35.65 -45.29 -65.06
N VAL A 179 -35.15 -45.56 -63.86
CA VAL A 179 -35.19 -46.88 -63.22
C VAL A 179 -36.03 -46.81 -61.95
N ASN A 180 -37.10 -47.59 -61.92
CA ASN A 180 -37.86 -47.81 -60.69
C ASN A 180 -37.21 -48.96 -59.92
N ILE A 181 -36.80 -48.68 -58.67
CA ILE A 181 -36.13 -49.63 -57.79
C ILE A 181 -37.21 -50.46 -57.09
N ASP A 182 -37.46 -51.66 -57.58
CA ASP A 182 -38.33 -52.67 -56.96
C ASP A 182 -37.48 -53.65 -56.11
N PRO A 183 -37.89 -53.98 -54.85
CA PRO A 183 -37.25 -54.98 -54.01
C PRO A 183 -37.08 -56.38 -54.63
N LYS A 184 -37.78 -56.69 -55.73
CA LYS A 184 -37.70 -57.98 -56.44
C LYS A 184 -36.33 -58.26 -57.08
N PHE A 185 -35.52 -57.24 -57.35
CA PHE A 185 -34.20 -57.41 -57.95
C PHE A 185 -33.08 -57.21 -56.92
N SER A 186 -31.97 -57.94 -57.09
CA SER A 186 -30.86 -57.86 -56.14
C SER A 186 -30.12 -56.53 -56.26
N ARG A 187 -29.51 -56.09 -55.15
CA ARG A 187 -28.65 -54.89 -55.14
C ARG A 187 -27.52 -54.97 -56.17
N PHE A 188 -26.99 -56.18 -56.40
CA PHE A 188 -25.94 -56.44 -57.38
C PHE A 188 -26.43 -56.21 -58.83
N PHE A 189 -27.68 -56.56 -59.13
CA PHE A 189 -28.30 -56.30 -60.43
C PHE A 189 -28.39 -54.80 -60.72
N TYR A 190 -28.91 -54.00 -59.77
CA TYR A 190 -29.00 -52.55 -59.94
C TYR A 190 -27.64 -51.87 -60.04
N SER A 191 -26.66 -52.26 -59.22
CA SER A 191 -25.30 -51.71 -59.31
C SER A 191 -24.68 -51.95 -60.69
N ASN A 192 -24.74 -53.18 -61.21
CA ASN A 192 -24.20 -53.48 -62.54
C ASN A 192 -24.97 -52.75 -63.65
N TYR A 193 -26.29 -52.60 -63.51
CA TYR A 193 -27.11 -51.84 -64.47
C TYR A 193 -26.77 -50.35 -64.47
N PHE A 194 -26.56 -49.75 -63.30
CA PHE A 194 -26.15 -48.34 -63.18
C PHE A 194 -24.75 -48.10 -63.73
N TRP A 195 -23.80 -48.99 -63.46
CA TRP A 195 -22.45 -48.88 -64.02
C TRP A 195 -22.41 -49.14 -65.53
N SER A 196 -23.21 -50.09 -66.06
CA SER A 196 -23.25 -50.38 -67.50
C SER A 196 -23.90 -49.27 -68.31
N THR A 197 -24.94 -48.63 -67.79
CA THR A 197 -25.60 -47.47 -68.41
C THR A 197 -24.71 -46.21 -68.40
N MET A 198 -23.69 -46.16 -67.53
CA MET A 198 -22.68 -45.09 -67.49
C MET A 198 -21.43 -45.35 -68.32
N GLN A 199 -21.00 -46.60 -68.50
CA GLN A 199 -19.79 -46.97 -69.25
C GLN A 199 -20.00 -47.14 -70.76
N GLY A 200 -21.24 -47.02 -71.23
CA GLY A 200 -21.61 -47.12 -72.64
C GLY A 200 -21.50 -45.81 -73.40
#